data_AF-A0A645EXS6-F1
#
_entry.id   AF-A0A645EXS6-F1
#
_cell.length_a   1.000
_cell.length_b   1.000
_cell.length_c   1.000
_cell.angle_alpha   90.00
_cell.angle_beta   90.00
_cell.angle_gamma   90.00
#
_symmetry.space_group_name_H-M   'P 1'
#
loop_
_entity.id
_entity.type
_entity.pdbx_description
1 polymer ?
#
loop_
_entity_poly.entity_id
_entity_poly.type
_entity_poly.pdbx_seq_one_letter_code
_entity_poly.pdbx_strand_id
1 'polypeptide(L)'
;MSDKVTKFPITYSERRKNAMGPLCVECQVSGRYLQFHPNSSNTQKGEFITVDVMAMQTDEEKAPKKICELIVTREDLLEALSHVKAKD
;
A
#
# COMPACT_ATOMS: atom_id res chain seq x y z
N MET A 1 -19.60 20.49 -25.46
CA MET A 1 -20.35 19.42 -24.77
C MET A 1 -19.79 19.33 -23.37
N SER A 2 -20.60 19.55 -22.34
CA SER A 2 -20.15 19.51 -20.95
C SER A 2 -20.17 18.05 -20.51
N ASP A 3 -19.00 17.43 -20.42
CA ASP A 3 -18.90 16.07 -19.90
C ASP A 3 -19.49 16.04 -18.49
N LYS A 4 -20.61 15.30 -18.33
CA LYS A 4 -21.22 15.04 -17.03
C LYS A 4 -20.31 14.09 -16.25
N VAL A 5 -19.25 14.65 -15.66
CA VAL A 5 -18.38 13.92 -14.74
C VAL A 5 -19.12 13.74 -13.42
N THR A 6 -19.71 12.57 -13.23
CA THR A 6 -20.33 12.17 -11.96
C THR A 6 -19.23 11.84 -10.95
N LYS A 7 -18.97 12.75 -10.00
CA LYS A 7 -18.02 12.50 -8.91
C LYS A 7 -18.74 11.75 -7.78
N PHE A 8 -18.43 10.48 -7.62
CA PHE A 8 -18.89 9.73 -6.45
C PHE A 8 -18.08 10.15 -5.21
N PRO A 9 -18.72 10.35 -4.05
CA PRO A 9 -17.99 10.59 -2.81
C PRO A 9 -17.17 9.34 -2.49
N ILE A 10 -15.85 9.48 -2.54
CA ILE A 10 -14.90 8.46 -2.10
C ILE A 10 -14.38 8.82 -0.72
N THR A 11 -14.16 7.80 0.11
CA THR A 11 -13.52 7.94 1.41
C THR A 11 -12.09 8.46 1.25
N TYR A 12 -11.53 9.00 2.34
CA TYR A 12 -10.14 9.44 2.37
C TYR A 12 -9.17 8.31 1.99
N SER A 13 -9.40 7.10 2.51
CA SER A 13 -8.59 5.91 2.22
C SER A 13 -8.69 5.48 0.75
N GLU A 14 -9.89 5.54 0.15
CA GLU A 14 -10.08 5.25 -1.29
C GLU A 14 -9.38 6.29 -2.17
N ARG A 15 -9.50 7.59 -1.85
CA ARG A 15 -8.77 8.64 -2.56
C ARG A 15 -7.26 8.37 -2.56
N ARG A 16 -6.74 7.91 -1.43
CA ARG A 16 -5.32 7.62 -1.26
C ARG A 16 -4.88 6.36 -1.96
N LYS A 17 -5.66 5.29 -1.92
CA LYS A 17 -5.43 4.09 -2.75
C LYS A 17 -5.39 4.46 -4.24
N ASN A 18 -6.31 5.33 -4.68
CA ASN A 18 -6.33 5.78 -6.08
C ASN A 18 -5.10 6.62 -6.45
N ALA A 19 -4.58 7.44 -5.53
CA ALA A 19 -3.37 8.23 -5.76
C ALA A 19 -2.08 7.38 -5.76
N MET A 20 -2.00 6.39 -4.87
CA MET A 20 -0.79 5.61 -4.64
C MET A 20 -0.71 4.31 -5.45
N GLY A 21 -1.84 3.83 -5.96
CA GLY A 21 -1.95 2.59 -6.72
C GLY A 21 -2.18 1.34 -5.85
N PRO A 22 -2.42 0.18 -6.50
CA PRO A 22 -2.86 -1.06 -5.84
C PRO A 22 -1.79 -1.75 -4.98
N LEU A 23 -0.52 -1.40 -5.19
CA LEU A 23 0.65 -1.97 -4.50
C LEU A 23 1.06 -1.14 -3.27
N CYS A 24 0.16 -0.29 -2.76
CA CYS A 24 0.37 0.55 -1.60
C CYS A 24 -0.55 0.15 -0.45
N VAL A 25 0.03 -0.09 0.73
CA VAL A 25 -0.74 -0.37 1.96
C VAL A 25 -0.47 0.72 2.98
N GLU A 26 -1.50 1.51 3.28
CA GLU A 26 -1.41 2.64 4.18
C GLU A 26 -1.51 2.24 5.65
N CYS A 27 -0.64 2.80 6.50
CA CYS A 27 -0.80 2.74 7.95
C CYS A 27 -1.98 3.61 8.39
N GLN A 28 -2.98 3.01 9.04
CA GLN A 28 -4.20 3.72 9.45
C GLN A 28 -4.01 4.70 10.62
N VAL A 29 -2.90 4.59 11.36
CA VAL A 29 -2.64 5.38 12.57
C VAL A 29 -1.43 6.30 12.45
N SER A 30 -0.68 6.24 11.35
CA SER A 30 0.50 7.08 11.15
C SER A 30 0.71 7.40 9.68
N GLY A 31 1.46 8.46 9.40
CA GLY A 31 1.84 8.83 8.04
C GLY A 31 2.89 7.90 7.42
N ARG A 32 2.68 6.58 7.42
CA ARG A 32 3.58 5.58 6.82
C ARG A 32 2.81 4.69 5.87
N TYR A 33 3.49 4.10 4.91
CA TYR A 33 2.89 3.13 3.99
C TYR A 33 3.91 2.09 3.56
N LEU A 34 3.41 0.90 3.21
CA LEU A 34 4.17 -0.12 2.52
C LEU A 34 4.05 0.09 1.02
N GLN A 35 5.16 0.02 0.30
CA GLN A 35 5.22 0.09 -1.14
C GLN A 35 5.82 -1.21 -1.69
N PHE A 36 4.99 -1.99 -2.37
CA PHE A 36 5.43 -3.20 -3.04
C PHE A 36 6.06 -2.85 -4.38
N HIS A 37 7.20 -3.46 -4.71
CA HIS A 37 7.86 -3.21 -5.99
C HIS A 37 6.97 -3.70 -7.15
N PRO A 38 6.82 -2.98 -8.28
CA PRO A 38 5.95 -3.41 -9.38
C PRO A 38 6.19 -4.85 -9.87
N ASN A 39 7.45 -5.26 -9.89
CA ASN A 39 7.85 -6.62 -10.28
C ASN A 39 7.37 -7.71 -9.31
N SER A 40 6.92 -7.36 -8.10
CA SER A 40 6.35 -8.34 -7.16
C SER A 40 4.98 -8.85 -7.59
N SER A 41 4.36 -8.28 -8.63
CA SER A 41 3.04 -8.72 -9.11
C SER A 41 3.04 -10.12 -9.74
N ASN A 42 4.21 -10.64 -10.15
CA ASN A 42 4.36 -11.94 -10.83
C ASN A 42 5.09 -12.99 -9.98
N THR A 43 5.03 -12.89 -8.65
CA THR A 43 5.80 -13.79 -7.79
C THR A 43 5.21 -15.20 -7.73
N GLN A 44 6.03 -16.20 -8.06
CA GLN A 44 5.70 -17.61 -7.83
C GLN A 44 5.78 -17.95 -6.33
N LYS A 45 5.21 -19.11 -5.94
CA LYS A 45 5.24 -19.58 -4.55
C LYS A 45 6.69 -19.67 -4.04
N GLY A 46 7.00 -19.01 -2.93
CA GLY A 46 8.35 -18.98 -2.34
C GLY A 46 9.32 -17.94 -2.93
N GLU A 47 8.88 -17.11 -3.88
CA GLU A 47 9.69 -15.98 -4.34
C GLU A 47 9.68 -14.84 -3.33
N PHE A 48 10.84 -14.18 -3.21
CA PHE A 48 11.01 -13.04 -2.32
C PHE A 48 10.35 -11.80 -2.89
N ILE A 49 9.55 -11.14 -2.05
CA ILE A 49 8.90 -9.87 -2.30
C ILE A 49 9.64 -8.79 -1.53
N THR A 50 10.16 -7.80 -2.26
CA THR A 50 10.71 -6.58 -1.67
C THR A 50 9.60 -5.58 -1.38
N VAL A 51 9.51 -5.13 -0.13
CA VAL A 51 8.53 -4.17 0.35
C VAL A 51 9.26 -3.01 1.02
N ASP A 52 9.03 -1.80 0.53
CA ASP A 52 9.59 -0.60 1.13
C ASP A 52 8.64 -0.02 2.18
N VAL A 53 9.18 0.30 3.36
CA VAL A 53 8.46 1.07 4.38
C VAL A 53 8.78 2.54 4.16
N MET A 54 7.78 3.29 3.75
CA MET A 54 7.91 4.68 3.36
C MET A 54 7.24 5.60 4.37
N ALA A 55 7.84 6.76 4.63
CA ALA A 55 7.18 7.85 5.32
C ALA A 55 6.41 8.70 4.30
N MET A 56 5.12 8.91 4.57
CA MET A 56 4.35 9.94 3.89
C MET A 56 4.95 11.28 4.22
N GLN A 57 5.01 12.13 3.21
CA GLN A 57 5.37 13.52 3.41
C GLN A 57 4.14 14.39 3.38
N THR A 58 4.06 15.27 4.35
CA THR A 58 3.03 16.30 4.49
C THR A 58 3.38 17.57 3.69
N ASP A 59 4.58 17.61 3.12
CA ASP A 59 5.18 18.77 2.48
C ASP A 59 5.45 18.41 1.02
N GLU A 60 4.75 19.06 0.09
CA GLU A 60 4.72 18.70 -1.34
C GLU A 60 6.08 18.86 -2.03
N GLU A 61 7.00 19.62 -1.44
CA GLU A 61 8.32 19.91 -2.01
C GLU A 61 9.39 18.84 -1.73
N LYS A 62 9.10 17.89 -0.83
CA LYS A 62 10.10 16.87 -0.45
C LYS A 62 9.75 15.51 -1.06
N ALA A 63 10.79 14.77 -1.39
CA ALA A 63 10.65 13.44 -1.96
C ALA A 63 10.28 12.42 -0.86
N PRO A 64 9.39 11.43 -1.15
CA PRO A 64 9.05 10.35 -0.23
C PRO A 64 10.32 9.69 0.34
N LYS A 65 10.34 9.49 1.67
CA LYS A 65 11.51 8.94 2.35
C LYS A 65 11.32 7.46 2.68
N LYS A 66 12.19 6.60 2.16
CA LYS A 66 12.32 5.21 2.59
C LYS A 66 12.90 5.15 4.00
N ILE A 67 12.20 4.45 4.89
CA ILE A 67 12.64 4.17 6.27
C ILE A 67 13.49 2.90 6.27
N CYS A 68 12.94 1.82 5.73
CA CYS A 68 13.62 0.54 5.59
C CYS A 68 13.04 -0.27 4.43
N GLU A 69 13.71 -1.38 4.14
CA GLU A 69 13.28 -2.41 3.19
C GLU A 69 13.00 -3.71 3.95
N LEU A 70 11.95 -4.41 3.53
CA LEU A 70 11.60 -5.73 4.02
C LEU A 70 11.64 -6.72 2.85
N ILE A 71 12.19 -7.90 3.12
CA ILE A 71 12.12 -9.04 2.20
C ILE A 71 11.19 -10.06 2.86
N VAL A 72 10.06 -10.33 2.22
CA VAL A 72 9.00 -11.22 2.73
C VAL A 72 8.56 -12.19 1.64
N THR A 73 7.89 -13.28 2.00
CA THR A 73 7.22 -14.13 1.02
C THR A 73 5.71 -13.92 1.06
N ARG A 74 5.01 -14.32 0.00
CA ARG A 74 3.54 -14.30 -0.01
C ARG A 74 2.97 -15.22 1.04
N GLU A 75 3.60 -16.38 1.25
CA GLU A 75 3.17 -17.40 2.19
C GLU A 75 3.22 -16.89 3.62
N ASP A 76 4.33 -16.26 4.02
CA ASP A 76 4.50 -15.70 5.37
C ASP A 76 3.45 -14.61 5.67
N LEU A 77 3.15 -13.76 4.68
CA LEU A 77 2.12 -12.73 4.82
C LEU A 77 0.72 -13.33 4.99
N LEU A 78 0.37 -14.33 4.19
CA LEU A 78 -0.94 -15.01 4.28
C LEU A 78 -1.08 -15.81 5.57
N GLU A 79 -0.03 -16.50 6.00
CA GLU A 79 0.00 -17.23 7.26
C GLU A 79 -0.17 -16.27 8.44
N ALA A 80 0.59 -15.17 8.48
CA ALA A 80 0.44 -14.14 9.51
C ALA A 80 -0.99 -13.57 9.55
N LEU A 81 -1.59 -13.29 8.39
CA LEU A 81 -2.98 -12.82 8.30
C LEU A 81 -3.99 -13.87 8.78
N SER A 82 -3.73 -15.16 8.59
CA SER A 82 -4.62 -16.24 9.06
C SER A 82 -4.76 -16.30 10.59
N HIS A 83 -3.76 -15.79 11.31
CA HIS A 83 -3.79 -15.67 12.78
C HIS A 83 -4.50 -14.41 13.27
N VAL A 84 -4.74 -13.43 12.39
CA VAL A 84 -5.50 -12.22 12.71
C VAL A 84 -6.98 -12.55 12.64
N LYS A 85 -7.58 -12.89 13.79
CA LYS A 85 -9.02 -13.09 13.89
C LYS A 85 -9.73 -11.74 13.87
N ALA A 86 -10.73 -11.61 13.00
CA ALA A 86 -11.72 -10.55 13.17
C ALA A 86 -12.38 -10.74 14.54
N LYS A 87 -12.42 -9.66 15.34
CA LYS A 87 -13.36 -9.62 16.44
C LYS A 87 -14.71 -9.30 15.81
N ASP A 88 -15.58 -10.30 15.78
CA ASP A 88 -17.01 -10.13 15.52
C ASP A 88 -17.65 -9.25 16.61
#